data_AF-C3L450-F1
#
_entry.id   AF-C3L450-F1
#
_cell.length_a   1.000
_cell.length_b   1.000
_cell.length_c   1.000
_cell.angle_alpha   90.00
_cell.angle_beta   90.00
_cell.angle_gamma   90.00
#
_symmetry.space_group_name_H-M   'P 1'
#
loop_
_entity.id
_entity.type
_entity.pdbx_description
1 polymer ?
#
loop_
_entity_poly.entity_id
_entity_poly.type
_entity_poly.pdbx_seq_one_letter_code
_entity_poly.pdbx_strand_id
1 'polypeptide(L)'
;MRLETFDKLVQKVRPVFEKLEASKLRHGRRSHLPTLEDKLLCVLVYYRTYISHVFLGYLFNLHNANICRLLRKMEPLLAKKISIKKDRTLTPDKVLRILADVSEQPTQRPSKKQKKSYSGKKKRHTIKTEIVIREDGRILSVSKSHKGRVHDFKIRKGEKPLPKESLKLADSGYQGWQKLQSNVMIPYKKSRKRPLTKEQKDHNRKLASIRMKVEHKIREIKVFKIMAEVYRNFQKKYNLRFNIISGLINFKYAF
;
A
#
# COMPACT_ATOMS: atom_id res chain seq x y z
N MET A 1 4.56 -3.28 15.92
CA MET A 1 3.40 -4.17 16.06
C MET A 1 3.43 -4.65 17.50
N ARG A 2 2.29 -4.68 18.21
CA ARG A 2 2.26 -5.25 19.57
C ARG A 2 2.31 -6.78 19.49
N LEU A 3 2.78 -7.44 20.55
CA LEU A 3 2.90 -8.89 20.60
C LEU A 3 1.55 -9.59 20.34
N GLU A 4 0.47 -9.14 21.01
CA GLU A 4 -0.89 -9.68 20.77
C GLU A 4 -1.33 -9.62 19.30
N THR A 5 -0.98 -8.54 18.58
CA THR A 5 -1.28 -8.42 17.16
C THR A 5 -0.45 -9.42 16.33
N PHE A 6 0.79 -9.65 16.72
CA PHE A 6 1.65 -10.63 16.08
C PHE A 6 1.10 -12.06 16.29
N ASP A 7 0.67 -12.41 17.49
CA ASP A 7 0.10 -13.73 17.78
C ASP A 7 -1.19 -13.98 16.99
N LYS A 8 -2.07 -12.98 16.92
CA LYS A 8 -3.26 -13.04 16.06
C LYS A 8 -2.90 -13.20 14.58
N LEU A 9 -1.82 -12.56 14.11
CA LEU A 9 -1.34 -12.71 12.73
C LEU A 9 -0.86 -14.13 12.48
N VAL A 10 -0.09 -14.70 13.41
CA VAL A 10 0.41 -16.08 13.36
C VAL A 10 -0.77 -17.04 13.27
N GLN A 11 -1.74 -16.93 14.18
CA GLN A 11 -2.96 -17.76 14.17
C GLN A 11 -3.72 -17.67 12.83
N LYS A 12 -3.82 -16.46 12.26
CA LYS A 12 -4.52 -16.25 10.97
C LYS A 12 -3.80 -16.90 9.78
N VAL A 13 -2.47 -16.95 9.80
CA VAL A 13 -1.64 -17.51 8.73
C VAL A 13 -1.40 -19.01 8.92
N ARG A 14 -1.45 -19.53 10.15
CA ARG A 14 -1.15 -20.93 10.49
C ARG A 14 -1.88 -21.96 9.61
N PRO A 15 -3.21 -21.88 9.39
CA PRO A 15 -3.90 -22.90 8.59
C PRO A 15 -3.43 -22.98 7.14
N VAL A 16 -3.04 -21.85 6.52
CA VAL A 16 -2.51 -21.86 5.14
C VAL A 16 -1.06 -22.28 5.08
N PHE A 17 -0.30 -22.07 6.16
CA PHE A 17 1.06 -22.56 6.28
C PHE A 17 1.09 -24.08 6.47
N GLU A 18 0.28 -24.62 7.38
CA GLU A 18 0.17 -26.07 7.62
C GLU A 18 -0.31 -26.81 6.38
N LYS A 19 -1.33 -26.28 5.67
CA LYS A 19 -1.75 -26.84 4.38
C LYS A 19 -0.62 -26.86 3.35
N LEU A 20 0.23 -25.83 3.32
CA LEU A 20 1.39 -25.80 2.43
C LEU A 20 2.44 -26.83 2.86
N GLU A 21 2.73 -26.98 4.15
CA GLU A 21 3.67 -27.97 4.66
C GLU A 21 3.19 -29.40 4.36
N ALA A 22 1.91 -29.70 4.59
CA ALA A 22 1.31 -31.00 4.32
C ALA A 22 1.29 -31.36 2.82
N SER A 23 1.26 -30.35 1.93
CA SER A 23 1.27 -30.58 0.47
C SER A 23 2.64 -30.99 -0.10
N LYS A 24 3.70 -31.04 0.72
CA LYS A 24 5.03 -31.38 0.24
C LYS A 24 5.18 -32.89 0.08
N LEU A 25 5.59 -33.31 -1.11
CA LEU A 25 5.92 -34.71 -1.39
C LEU A 25 7.16 -35.20 -0.60
N ARG A 26 8.10 -34.30 -0.30
CA ARG A 26 9.31 -34.60 0.48
C ARG A 26 9.66 -33.43 1.39
N HIS A 27 10.08 -33.76 2.61
CA HIS A 27 10.60 -32.79 3.56
C HIS A 27 12.10 -32.62 3.32
N GLY A 28 12.51 -31.45 2.82
CA GLY A 28 13.93 -31.11 2.71
C GLY A 28 14.56 -30.85 4.08
N ARG A 29 15.84 -30.43 4.09
CA ARG A 29 16.56 -30.04 5.30
C ARG A 29 15.74 -29.04 6.13
N ARG A 30 15.64 -29.29 7.44
CA ARG A 30 14.97 -28.39 8.39
C ARG A 30 15.61 -27.00 8.31
N SER A 31 14.77 -25.97 8.29
CA SER A 31 15.23 -24.58 8.29
C SER A 31 15.74 -24.21 9.68
N HIS A 32 16.77 -23.36 9.76
CA HIS A 32 17.19 -22.73 11.02
C HIS A 32 16.11 -21.81 11.63
N LEU A 33 15.05 -21.52 10.90
CA LEU A 33 13.81 -20.93 11.42
C LEU A 33 12.74 -22.04 11.47
N PRO A 34 12.66 -22.81 12.56
CA PRO A 34 11.80 -23.99 12.62
C PRO A 34 10.32 -23.61 12.66
N THR A 35 9.95 -22.53 13.36
CA THR A 35 8.55 -22.18 13.62
C THR A 35 7.95 -21.27 12.54
N LEU A 36 6.63 -21.09 12.53
CA LEU A 36 5.96 -20.12 11.65
C LEU A 36 6.25 -18.69 12.11
N GLU A 37 6.33 -18.51 13.41
CA GLU A 37 6.60 -17.30 14.16
C GLU A 37 7.94 -16.72 13.73
N ASP A 38 9.02 -17.51 13.76
CA ASP A 38 10.37 -17.10 13.33
C ASP A 38 10.37 -16.65 11.87
N LYS A 39 9.67 -17.42 11.01
CA LYS A 39 9.55 -17.12 9.58
C LYS A 39 8.82 -15.81 9.36
N LEU A 40 7.71 -15.57 10.06
CA LEU A 40 6.93 -14.33 9.97
C LEU A 40 7.70 -13.14 10.53
N LEU A 41 8.39 -13.30 11.65
CA LEU A 41 9.23 -12.28 12.24
C LEU A 41 10.31 -11.84 11.26
N CYS A 42 11.00 -12.78 10.60
CA CYS A 42 11.98 -12.46 9.56
C CYS A 42 11.39 -11.62 8.41
N VAL A 43 10.19 -11.96 7.91
CA VAL A 43 9.50 -11.15 6.87
C VAL A 43 9.16 -9.74 7.38
N LEU A 44 8.65 -9.63 8.60
CA LEU A 44 8.26 -8.35 9.18
C LEU A 44 9.48 -7.46 9.46
N VAL A 45 10.58 -8.03 9.97
CA VAL A 45 11.86 -7.32 10.13
C VAL A 45 12.35 -6.80 8.79
N TYR A 46 12.31 -7.63 7.73
CA TYR A 46 12.67 -7.20 6.39
C TYR A 46 11.81 -6.02 5.90
N TYR A 47 10.48 -6.08 6.05
CA TYR A 47 9.62 -4.99 5.61
C TYR A 47 9.81 -3.71 6.43
N ARG A 48 9.98 -3.86 7.74
CA ARG A 48 10.11 -2.74 8.67
C ARG A 48 11.43 -2.00 8.49
N THR A 49 12.53 -2.74 8.35
CA THR A 49 13.89 -2.18 8.34
C THR A 49 14.49 -2.02 6.94
N TYR A 50 14.01 -2.82 5.99
CA TYR A 50 14.50 -2.90 4.62
C TYR A 50 16.01 -3.16 4.49
N ILE A 51 16.61 -3.85 5.45
CA ILE A 51 18.01 -4.29 5.37
C ILE A 51 18.26 -5.26 4.22
N SER A 52 19.53 -5.43 3.82
CA SER A 52 19.91 -6.38 2.77
C SER A 52 19.60 -7.83 3.19
N HIS A 53 19.39 -8.72 2.22
CA HIS A 53 19.20 -10.14 2.52
C HIS A 53 20.45 -10.78 3.14
N VAL A 54 21.64 -10.22 2.89
CA VAL A 54 22.90 -10.66 3.51
C VAL A 54 22.87 -10.34 5.00
N PHE A 55 22.56 -9.10 5.37
CA PHE A 55 22.48 -8.70 6.77
C PHE A 55 21.34 -9.39 7.52
N LEU A 56 20.16 -9.53 6.87
CA LEU A 56 19.06 -10.32 7.42
C LEU A 56 19.45 -11.79 7.61
N GLY A 57 20.29 -12.32 6.72
CA GLY A 57 20.85 -13.66 6.83
C GLY A 57 21.71 -13.84 8.07
N TYR A 58 22.60 -12.88 8.37
CA TYR A 58 23.39 -12.87 9.60
C TYR A 58 22.49 -12.86 10.85
N LEU A 59 21.45 -12.02 10.89
CA LEU A 59 20.54 -11.92 12.04
C LEU A 59 19.76 -13.21 12.33
N PHE A 60 19.42 -13.97 11.30
CA PHE A 60 18.58 -15.17 11.41
C PHE A 60 19.35 -16.48 11.17
N ASN A 61 20.69 -16.43 11.13
CA ASN A 61 21.55 -17.56 10.82
C ASN A 61 21.14 -18.32 9.54
N LEU A 62 20.93 -17.57 8.46
CA LEU A 62 20.52 -18.08 7.15
C LEU A 62 21.37 -17.48 6.04
N HIS A 63 21.74 -18.31 5.06
CA HIS A 63 22.32 -17.81 3.82
C HIS A 63 21.32 -16.88 3.08
N ASN A 64 21.81 -15.87 2.37
CA ASN A 64 20.98 -14.87 1.68
C ASN A 64 19.96 -15.50 0.69
N ALA A 65 20.34 -16.62 0.06
CA ALA A 65 19.47 -17.39 -0.84
C ALA A 65 18.27 -17.99 -0.09
N ASN A 66 18.47 -18.43 1.16
CA ASN A 66 17.41 -18.98 2.00
C ASN A 66 16.44 -17.88 2.46
N ILE A 67 16.94 -16.68 2.76
CA ILE A 67 16.10 -15.49 2.98
C ILE A 67 15.22 -15.20 1.76
N CYS A 68 15.80 -15.21 0.56
CA CYS A 68 15.05 -14.97 -0.68
C CYS A 68 13.96 -16.04 -0.90
N ARG A 69 14.28 -17.32 -0.67
CA ARG A 69 13.32 -18.43 -0.74
C ARG A 69 12.22 -18.31 0.32
N LEU A 70 12.58 -17.92 1.54
CA LEU A 70 11.65 -17.69 2.64
C LEU A 70 10.63 -16.59 2.29
N LEU A 71 11.09 -15.42 1.84
CA LEU A 71 10.22 -14.35 1.40
C LEU A 71 9.31 -14.82 0.26
N ARG A 72 9.85 -15.54 -0.73
CA ARG A 72 9.06 -16.09 -1.84
C ARG A 72 7.95 -17.03 -1.36
N LYS A 73 8.20 -17.81 -0.31
CA LYS A 73 7.25 -18.75 0.28
C LYS A 73 6.20 -18.06 1.16
N MET A 74 6.61 -17.11 1.99
CA MET A 74 5.76 -16.48 3.00
C MET A 74 4.88 -15.35 2.44
N GLU A 75 5.36 -14.58 1.47
CA GLU A 75 4.61 -13.45 0.88
C GLU A 75 3.24 -13.86 0.31
N PRO A 76 3.11 -14.96 -0.47
CA PRO A 76 1.80 -15.40 -0.96
C PRO A 76 0.84 -15.83 0.16
N LEU A 77 1.36 -16.45 1.23
CA LEU A 77 0.54 -16.88 2.38
C LEU A 77 -0.03 -15.67 3.12
N LEU A 78 0.82 -14.66 3.36
CA LEU A 78 0.39 -13.38 3.92
C LEU A 78 -0.66 -12.73 3.01
N ALA A 79 -0.38 -12.59 1.71
CA ALA A 79 -1.33 -11.97 0.80
C ALA A 79 -2.70 -12.68 0.82
N LYS A 80 -2.74 -14.01 0.86
CA LYS A 80 -4.00 -14.76 0.91
C LYS A 80 -4.86 -14.42 2.15
N LYS A 81 -4.24 -14.07 3.28
CA LYS A 81 -4.91 -13.89 4.57
C LYS A 81 -5.12 -12.43 4.97
N ILE A 82 -4.22 -11.54 4.60
CA ILE A 82 -4.23 -10.14 5.05
C ILE A 82 -4.29 -9.11 3.93
N SER A 83 -4.13 -9.49 2.65
CA SER A 83 -4.23 -8.50 1.56
C SER A 83 -5.57 -7.78 1.55
N ILE A 84 -5.54 -6.51 1.15
CA ILE A 84 -6.74 -5.71 0.94
C ILE A 84 -7.52 -6.32 -0.23
N LYS A 85 -8.64 -6.96 0.07
CA LYS A 85 -9.62 -7.30 -0.94
C LYS A 85 -10.39 -6.02 -1.24
N LYS A 86 -10.42 -5.63 -2.51
CA LYS A 86 -11.33 -4.57 -2.98
C LYS A 86 -12.75 -5.03 -2.66
N ASP A 87 -13.29 -4.50 -1.57
CA ASP A 87 -14.62 -4.87 -1.10
C ASP A 87 -15.63 -4.47 -2.18
N ARG A 88 -16.37 -5.48 -2.66
CA ARG A 88 -17.33 -5.38 -3.76
C ARG A 88 -18.73 -5.03 -3.25
N THR A 89 -18.89 -4.97 -1.93
CA THR A 89 -20.16 -4.86 -1.21
C THR A 89 -20.22 -3.60 -0.34
N LEU A 90 -19.40 -2.57 -0.62
CA LEU A 90 -19.54 -1.27 0.04
C LEU A 90 -20.98 -0.76 -0.18
N THR A 91 -21.85 -1.03 0.78
CA THR A 91 -23.20 -0.49 0.79
C THR A 91 -23.14 0.99 1.22
N PRO A 92 -24.02 1.82 0.63
CA PRO A 92 -24.08 3.26 0.91
C PRO A 92 -24.10 3.61 2.41
N ASP A 93 -24.83 2.84 3.21
CA ASP A 93 -25.04 3.09 4.65
C ASP A 93 -23.77 2.98 5.51
N LYS A 94 -22.71 2.32 5.02
CA LYS A 94 -21.49 2.07 5.80
C LYS A 94 -20.33 3.01 5.49
N VAL A 95 -20.42 3.83 4.43
CA VAL A 95 -19.29 4.62 3.93
C VAL A 95 -19.71 6.03 3.50
N LEU A 96 -19.96 6.88 4.50
CA LEU A 96 -20.30 8.29 4.32
C LEU A 96 -19.19 9.08 3.60
N ARG A 97 -17.92 8.85 3.96
CA ARG A 97 -16.77 9.58 3.38
C ARG A 97 -15.59 8.67 3.06
N ILE A 98 -15.04 8.90 1.87
CA ILE A 98 -13.90 8.20 1.30
C ILE A 98 -12.83 9.22 0.91
N LEU A 99 -11.57 8.91 1.22
CA LEU A 99 -10.42 9.70 0.82
C LEU A 99 -9.55 8.90 -0.16
N ALA A 100 -9.22 9.50 -1.29
CA ALA A 100 -8.30 8.95 -2.28
C ALA A 100 -7.03 9.78 -2.34
N ASP A 101 -5.88 9.10 -2.38
CA ASP A 101 -4.59 9.72 -2.61
C ASP A 101 -3.60 8.77 -3.27
N VAL A 102 -2.60 9.32 -3.96
CA VAL A 102 -1.56 8.53 -4.62
C VAL A 102 -0.26 8.58 -3.83
N SER A 103 0.16 7.42 -3.34
CA SER A 103 1.51 7.26 -2.80
C SER A 103 2.51 7.08 -3.94
N GLU A 104 3.59 7.86 -3.88
CA GLU A 104 4.70 7.80 -4.82
C GLU A 104 5.99 7.38 -4.09
N GLN A 105 6.63 6.33 -4.60
CA GLN A 105 7.87 5.77 -4.06
C GLN A 105 9.00 5.81 -5.10
N PRO A 106 10.22 6.22 -4.74
CA PRO A 106 11.37 6.13 -5.64
C PRO A 106 11.71 4.68 -5.97
N THR A 107 12.17 4.44 -7.20
CA THR A 107 12.70 3.15 -7.64
C THR A 107 14.12 3.32 -8.15
N GLN A 108 14.86 2.21 -8.26
CA GLN A 108 16.09 2.19 -9.05
C GLN A 108 15.83 2.70 -10.48
N ARG A 109 16.84 3.35 -11.07
CA ARG A 109 16.79 3.82 -12.45
C ARG A 109 16.60 2.61 -13.38
N PRO A 110 15.49 2.52 -14.14
CA PRO A 110 15.31 1.43 -15.09
C PRO A 110 16.38 1.47 -16.18
N SER A 111 16.83 0.32 -16.69
CA SER A 111 17.71 0.30 -17.87
C SER A 111 16.94 0.68 -19.14
N LYS A 112 15.71 0.16 -19.30
CA LYS A 112 14.84 0.38 -20.47
C LYS A 112 13.63 1.27 -20.13
N LYS A 113 13.17 2.05 -21.11
CA LYS A 113 11.94 2.88 -21.04
C LYS A 113 11.92 3.85 -19.82
N GLN A 114 13.07 4.42 -19.47
CA GLN A 114 13.27 5.33 -18.32
C GLN A 114 12.24 6.46 -18.25
N LYS A 115 12.02 7.14 -19.38
CA LYS A 115 11.04 8.25 -19.53
C LYS A 115 9.62 7.90 -19.05
N LYS A 116 9.24 6.61 -19.04
CA LYS A 116 7.90 6.19 -18.54
C LYS A 116 7.81 6.21 -17.02
N SER A 117 8.92 6.00 -16.32
CA SER A 117 8.97 5.93 -14.85
C SER A 117 9.46 7.23 -14.20
N TYR A 118 10.00 8.16 -14.99
CA TYR A 118 10.46 9.45 -14.48
C TYR A 118 9.28 10.35 -14.06
N SER A 119 9.31 10.82 -12.82
CA SER A 119 8.35 11.78 -12.28
C SER A 119 8.95 13.17 -12.26
N GLY A 120 8.33 14.11 -12.99
CA GLY A 120 8.74 15.51 -12.99
C GLY A 120 8.59 16.15 -11.60
N LYS A 121 7.54 15.78 -10.85
CA LYS A 121 7.27 16.29 -9.49
C LYS A 121 8.37 15.90 -8.50
N LYS A 122 8.88 14.67 -8.58
CA LYS A 122 9.92 14.15 -7.67
C LYS A 122 11.34 14.24 -8.22
N LYS A 123 11.49 14.67 -9.48
CA LYS A 123 12.76 14.72 -10.24
C LYS A 123 13.55 13.41 -10.16
N ARG A 124 12.86 12.27 -10.19
CA ARG A 124 13.46 10.92 -10.12
C ARG A 124 12.52 9.84 -10.67
N HIS A 125 13.03 8.63 -10.83
CA HIS A 125 12.23 7.47 -11.24
C HIS A 125 11.40 6.97 -10.06
N THR A 126 10.10 6.84 -10.27
CA THR A 126 9.16 6.47 -9.22
C THR A 126 8.13 5.45 -9.72
N ILE A 127 7.46 4.86 -8.75
CA ILE A 127 6.27 4.03 -8.90
C ILE A 127 5.16 4.62 -8.04
N LYS A 128 3.95 4.59 -8.55
CA LYS A 128 2.76 5.18 -7.96
C LYS A 128 1.74 4.11 -7.60
N THR A 129 1.01 4.31 -6.51
CA THR A 129 -0.09 3.45 -6.08
C THR A 129 -1.14 4.31 -5.41
N GLU A 130 -2.36 4.28 -5.94
CA GLU A 130 -3.52 4.90 -5.30
C GLU A 130 -3.96 4.06 -4.10
N ILE A 131 -4.31 4.76 -3.04
CA ILE A 131 -4.92 4.21 -1.85
C ILE A 131 -6.24 4.92 -1.65
N VAL A 132 -7.26 4.13 -1.33
CA VAL A 132 -8.58 4.62 -0.97
C VAL A 132 -8.86 4.19 0.46
N ILE A 133 -9.15 5.15 1.32
CA ILE A 133 -9.44 4.92 2.74
C ILE A 133 -10.83 5.43 3.09
N ARG A 134 -11.45 4.81 4.09
CA ARG A 134 -12.62 5.37 4.76
C ARG A 134 -12.18 6.40 5.81
N GLU A 135 -13.11 7.27 6.21
CA GLU A 135 -12.85 8.33 7.20
C GLU A 135 -12.39 7.85 8.59
N ASP A 136 -12.66 6.59 8.95
CA ASP A 136 -12.16 5.93 10.16
C ASP A 136 -10.72 5.42 10.03
N GLY A 137 -10.13 5.54 8.84
CA GLY A 137 -8.75 5.12 8.55
C GLY A 137 -8.62 3.69 8.03
N ARG A 138 -9.73 2.96 7.80
CA ARG A 138 -9.69 1.64 7.15
C ARG A 138 -9.30 1.80 5.68
N ILE A 139 -8.28 1.05 5.24
CA ILE A 139 -7.89 0.99 3.82
C ILE A 139 -8.88 0.10 3.08
N LEU A 140 -9.62 0.67 2.13
CA LEU A 140 -10.65 -0.02 1.36
C LEU A 140 -10.12 -0.61 0.05
N SER A 141 -9.18 0.09 -0.59
CA SER A 141 -8.62 -0.33 -1.87
C SER A 141 -7.19 0.17 -2.04
N VAL A 142 -6.41 -0.66 -2.73
CA VAL A 142 -5.08 -0.35 -3.23
C VAL A 142 -5.10 -0.62 -4.73
N SER A 143 -4.70 0.36 -5.54
CA SER A 143 -4.65 0.21 -7.00
C SER A 143 -3.55 -0.76 -7.43
N LYS A 144 -3.52 -1.11 -8.73
CA LYS A 144 -2.28 -1.64 -9.31
C LYS A 144 -1.16 -0.59 -9.23
N SER A 145 0.09 -1.03 -9.32
CA SER A 145 1.23 -0.11 -9.34
C SER A 145 1.42 0.50 -10.73
N HIS A 146 1.57 1.81 -10.80
CA HIS A 146 1.75 2.56 -12.06
C HIS A 146 3.12 3.24 -12.10
N LYS A 147 3.61 3.54 -13.30
CA LYS A 147 4.89 4.24 -13.46
C LYS A 147 4.77 5.71 -13.06
N GLY A 148 5.88 6.31 -12.58
CA GLY A 148 5.92 7.67 -12.06
C GLY A 148 5.36 8.78 -12.95
N ARG A 149 5.45 8.64 -14.27
CA ARG A 149 4.93 9.63 -15.24
C ARG A 149 3.40 9.65 -15.30
N VAL A 150 2.73 8.57 -14.86
CA VAL A 150 1.26 8.48 -14.95
C VAL A 150 0.64 9.51 -14.01
N HIS A 151 -0.32 10.29 -14.54
CA HIS A 151 -1.07 11.27 -13.75
C HIS A 151 -2.02 10.57 -12.78
N ASP A 152 -2.21 11.15 -11.61
CA ASP A 152 -2.96 10.54 -10.50
C ASP A 152 -4.42 10.27 -10.91
N PHE A 153 -5.08 11.24 -11.53
CA PHE A 153 -6.42 11.01 -12.10
C PHE A 153 -6.48 9.87 -13.15
N LYS A 154 -5.41 9.63 -13.92
CA LYS A 154 -5.40 8.52 -14.90
C LYS A 154 -5.37 7.16 -14.19
N ILE A 155 -4.72 7.08 -13.02
CA ILE A 155 -4.76 5.89 -12.17
C ILE A 155 -6.20 5.67 -11.70
N ARG A 156 -6.83 6.70 -11.13
CA ARG A 156 -8.23 6.66 -10.64
C ARG A 156 -9.24 6.23 -11.71
N LYS A 157 -9.10 6.73 -12.94
CA LYS A 157 -9.97 6.34 -14.08
C LYS A 157 -9.87 4.87 -14.45
N GLY A 158 -8.69 4.25 -14.29
CA GLY A 158 -8.48 2.84 -14.61
C GLY A 158 -8.96 1.88 -13.53
N GLU A 159 -9.43 2.40 -12.41
CA GLU A 159 -9.86 1.65 -11.25
C GLU A 159 -11.39 1.64 -11.14
N LYS A 160 -11.94 0.64 -10.47
CA LYS A 160 -13.41 0.47 -10.36
C LYS A 160 -14.07 1.69 -9.71
N PRO A 161 -15.22 2.17 -10.20
CA PRO A 161 -15.94 3.29 -9.59
C PRO A 161 -16.18 3.08 -8.09
N LEU A 162 -16.05 4.17 -7.33
CA LEU A 162 -16.42 4.18 -5.90
C LEU A 162 -17.95 4.28 -5.74
N PRO A 163 -18.54 3.88 -4.60
CA PRO A 163 -19.99 3.96 -4.34
C PRO A 163 -20.55 5.35 -4.66
N LYS A 164 -21.70 5.43 -5.34
CA LYS A 164 -22.22 6.70 -5.88
C LYS A 164 -22.57 7.68 -4.77
N GLU A 165 -23.13 7.18 -3.69
CA GLU A 165 -23.67 7.90 -2.54
C GLU A 165 -22.55 8.42 -1.64
N SER A 166 -21.41 7.72 -1.56
CA SER A 166 -20.27 8.12 -0.74
C SER A 166 -19.69 9.48 -1.14
N LEU A 167 -19.30 10.30 -0.17
CA LEU A 167 -18.56 11.54 -0.40
C LEU A 167 -17.09 11.24 -0.65
N LYS A 168 -16.55 11.66 -1.79
CA LYS A 168 -15.21 11.30 -2.29
C LYS A 168 -14.31 12.52 -2.21
N LEU A 169 -13.25 12.45 -1.41
CA LEU A 169 -12.32 13.55 -1.16
C LEU A 169 -10.96 13.24 -1.80
N ALA A 170 -10.41 14.18 -2.56
CA ALA A 170 -9.12 13.98 -3.24
C ALA A 170 -8.32 15.29 -3.41
N ASP A 171 -7.05 15.20 -3.82
CA ASP A 171 -6.25 16.39 -4.13
C ASP A 171 -6.59 16.96 -5.51
N SER A 172 -5.97 18.10 -5.82
CA SER A 172 -6.02 18.71 -7.14
C SER A 172 -5.41 17.86 -8.26
N GLY A 173 -4.74 16.74 -7.96
CA GLY A 173 -4.29 15.74 -8.93
C GLY A 173 -5.44 14.89 -9.49
N TYR A 174 -6.65 15.03 -8.96
CA TYR A 174 -7.87 14.36 -9.41
C TYR A 174 -8.81 15.27 -10.23
N GLN A 175 -8.33 16.42 -10.68
CA GLN A 175 -9.13 17.38 -11.44
C GLN A 175 -9.83 16.74 -12.64
N GLY A 176 -11.14 16.98 -12.73
CA GLY A 176 -12.04 16.35 -13.70
C GLY A 176 -12.77 15.10 -13.19
N TRP A 177 -12.50 14.61 -11.98
CA TRP A 177 -13.21 13.45 -11.41
C TRP A 177 -14.70 13.74 -11.17
N GLN A 178 -15.04 14.97 -10.82
CA GLN A 178 -16.44 15.45 -10.70
C GLN A 178 -17.28 15.24 -11.96
N LYS A 179 -16.66 15.16 -13.15
CA LYS A 179 -17.37 14.88 -14.42
C LYS A 179 -17.70 13.40 -14.63
N LEU A 180 -17.07 12.50 -13.87
CA LEU A 180 -17.21 11.05 -14.03
C LEU A 180 -18.00 10.40 -12.91
N GLN A 181 -18.00 11.00 -11.71
CA GLN A 181 -18.72 10.49 -10.56
C GLN A 181 -19.32 11.62 -9.72
N SER A 182 -20.49 11.36 -9.14
CA SER A 182 -21.15 12.21 -8.16
C SER A 182 -20.37 12.30 -6.85
N ASN A 183 -20.67 13.33 -6.06
CA ASN A 183 -20.20 13.53 -4.69
C ASN A 183 -18.67 13.56 -4.57
N VAL A 184 -17.98 14.20 -5.53
CA VAL A 184 -16.53 14.39 -5.51
C VAL A 184 -16.19 15.82 -5.06
N MET A 185 -15.42 15.96 -3.99
CA MET A 185 -14.87 17.24 -3.52
C MET A 185 -13.35 17.27 -3.71
N ILE A 186 -12.90 18.30 -4.43
CA ILE A 186 -11.51 18.56 -4.78
C ILE A 186 -11.24 20.06 -4.56
N PRO A 187 -10.02 20.47 -4.15
CA PRO A 187 -9.73 21.88 -3.92
C PRO A 187 -9.94 22.74 -5.17
N TYR A 188 -10.44 23.96 -4.96
CA TYR A 188 -10.45 25.01 -5.97
C TYR A 188 -9.01 25.38 -6.34
N LYS A 189 -8.73 25.45 -7.64
CA LYS A 189 -7.40 25.76 -8.16
C LYS A 189 -7.33 27.25 -8.50
N LYS A 190 -6.30 27.93 -7.98
CA LYS A 190 -5.97 29.30 -8.43
C LYS A 190 -5.48 29.27 -9.88
N SER A 191 -5.85 30.28 -10.66
CA SER A 191 -5.29 30.52 -12.00
C SER A 191 -4.78 31.95 -12.09
N ARG A 192 -3.92 32.24 -13.08
CA ARG A 192 -3.31 33.59 -13.23
C ARG A 192 -4.34 34.71 -13.29
N LYS A 193 -5.51 34.46 -13.91
CA LYS A 193 -6.59 35.44 -14.07
C LYS A 193 -7.74 35.28 -13.05
N ARG A 194 -7.71 34.24 -12.21
CA ARG A 194 -8.76 33.97 -11.22
C ARG A 194 -8.13 33.59 -9.88
N PRO A 195 -7.88 34.58 -9.00
CA PRO A 195 -7.45 34.32 -7.64
C PRO A 195 -8.57 33.63 -6.85
N LEU A 196 -8.21 32.95 -5.76
CA LEU A 196 -9.19 32.30 -4.90
C LEU A 196 -9.91 33.33 -4.02
N THR A 197 -11.23 33.24 -3.97
CA THR A 197 -12.05 34.02 -3.01
C THR A 197 -11.77 33.55 -1.57
N LYS A 198 -12.20 34.34 -0.58
CA LYS A 198 -12.08 33.97 0.84
C LYS A 198 -12.79 32.64 1.12
N GLU A 199 -14.01 32.48 0.63
CA GLU A 199 -14.80 31.25 0.76
C GLU A 199 -14.12 30.02 0.13
N GLN A 200 -13.52 30.18 -1.06
CA GLN A 200 -12.79 29.08 -1.71
C GLN A 200 -11.53 28.69 -0.92
N LYS A 201 -10.85 29.66 -0.29
CA LYS A 201 -9.73 29.38 0.60
C LYS A 201 -10.19 28.63 1.84
N ASP A 202 -11.31 29.04 2.44
CA ASP A 202 -11.88 28.38 3.62
C ASP A 202 -12.36 26.95 3.30
N HIS A 203 -12.98 26.75 2.14
CA HIS A 203 -13.31 25.41 1.62
C HIS A 203 -12.05 24.55 1.47
N ASN A 204 -11.02 25.07 0.81
CA ASN A 204 -9.76 24.36 0.61
C ASN A 204 -9.09 24.00 1.95
N ARG A 205 -9.15 24.90 2.94
CA ARG A 205 -8.62 24.67 4.29
C ARG A 205 -9.36 23.54 5.01
N LYS A 206 -10.70 23.55 4.99
CA LYS A 206 -11.53 22.47 5.56
C LYS A 206 -11.24 21.13 4.87
N LEU A 207 -11.17 21.13 3.54
CA LEU A 207 -10.88 19.92 2.76
C LEU A 207 -9.47 19.37 3.05
N ALA A 208 -8.45 20.24 3.13
CA ALA A 208 -7.09 19.85 3.50
C ALA A 208 -7.06 19.21 4.90
N SER A 209 -7.76 19.80 5.87
CA SER A 209 -7.84 19.26 7.23
C SER A 209 -8.39 17.83 7.26
N ILE A 210 -9.46 17.54 6.49
CA ILE A 210 -10.02 16.18 6.42
C ILE A 210 -9.04 15.22 5.73
N ARG A 211 -8.35 15.69 4.68
CA ARG A 211 -7.38 14.88 3.92
C ARG A 211 -6.12 14.53 4.68
N MET A 212 -5.78 15.23 5.77
CA MET A 212 -4.68 14.82 6.66
C MET A 212 -4.79 13.34 7.10
N LYS A 213 -6.00 12.79 7.21
CA LYS A 213 -6.22 11.38 7.54
C LYS A 213 -5.58 10.41 6.52
N VAL A 214 -5.70 10.68 5.21
CA VAL A 214 -5.10 9.81 4.19
C VAL A 214 -3.58 9.98 4.14
N GLU A 215 -3.09 11.19 4.37
CA GLU A 215 -1.65 11.47 4.48
C GLU A 215 -1.03 10.74 5.69
N HIS A 216 -1.70 10.76 6.84
CA HIS A 216 -1.31 9.98 8.02
C HIS A 216 -1.28 8.48 7.73
N LYS A 217 -2.28 7.96 7.00
CA LYS A 217 -2.29 6.54 6.61
C LYS A 217 -1.14 6.19 5.66
N ILE A 218 -0.81 7.05 4.71
CA ILE A 218 0.36 6.90 3.84
C ILE A 218 1.66 6.95 4.66
N ARG A 219 1.74 7.84 5.65
CA ARG A 219 2.88 7.88 6.58
C ARG A 219 3.03 6.57 7.35
N GLU A 220 1.93 5.98 7.83
CA GLU A 220 1.95 4.65 8.48
C GLU A 220 2.45 3.55 7.53
N ILE A 221 2.06 3.57 6.27
CA ILE A 221 2.61 2.65 5.25
C ILE A 221 4.12 2.85 5.11
N LYS A 222 4.58 4.11 5.12
CA LYS A 222 6.00 4.47 5.01
C LYS A 222 6.81 4.21 6.30
N VAL A 223 6.17 3.85 7.41
CA VAL A 223 6.91 3.31 8.58
C VAL A 223 7.60 1.99 8.20
N PHE A 224 7.04 1.24 7.25
CA PHE A 224 7.75 0.12 6.63
C PHE A 224 8.76 0.68 5.63
N LYS A 225 10.05 0.60 5.96
CA LYS A 225 11.12 1.19 5.13
C LYS A 225 11.13 0.67 3.69
N ILE A 226 10.63 -0.55 3.47
CA ILE A 226 10.44 -1.11 2.11
C ILE A 226 9.49 -0.28 1.23
N MET A 227 8.61 0.54 1.82
CA MET A 227 7.69 1.45 1.13
C MET A 227 8.12 2.92 1.17
N ALA A 228 9.14 3.27 1.96
CA ALA A 228 9.64 4.63 2.10
C ALA A 228 10.91 4.90 1.28
N GLU A 229 11.84 3.95 1.30
CA GLU A 229 13.14 4.08 0.65
C GLU A 229 13.06 3.79 -0.86
N VAL A 230 14.20 3.85 -1.54
CA VAL A 230 14.30 3.44 -2.95
C VAL A 230 13.96 1.96 -3.06
N TYR A 231 12.89 1.63 -3.79
CA TYR A 231 12.51 0.25 -4.02
C TYR A 231 13.54 -0.45 -4.92
N ARG A 232 14.34 -1.34 -4.31
CA ARG A 232 15.43 -2.13 -4.91
C ARG A 232 14.99 -3.51 -5.40
N ASN A 233 13.75 -3.86 -5.14
CA ASN A 233 13.23 -5.19 -5.43
C ASN A 233 12.62 -5.29 -6.84
N PHE A 234 12.37 -6.52 -7.27
CA PHE A 234 11.67 -6.74 -8.52
C PHE A 234 10.25 -6.14 -8.50
N GLN A 235 9.98 -5.24 -9.45
CA GLN A 235 8.77 -4.43 -9.46
C GLN A 235 7.49 -5.25 -9.67
N LYS A 236 7.56 -6.46 -10.27
CA LYS A 236 6.38 -7.33 -10.41
C LYS A 236 5.76 -7.72 -9.06
N LYS A 237 6.57 -7.75 -7.98
CA LYS A 237 6.11 -8.04 -6.61
C LYS A 237 5.74 -6.78 -5.82
N TYR A 238 5.91 -5.59 -6.36
CA TYR A 238 5.65 -4.34 -5.64
C TYR A 238 4.22 -4.28 -5.11
N ASN A 239 3.24 -4.52 -5.99
CA ASN A 239 1.84 -4.43 -5.63
C ASN A 239 1.44 -5.47 -4.56
N LEU A 240 2.01 -6.67 -4.61
CA LEU A 240 1.81 -7.71 -3.60
C LEU A 240 2.25 -7.19 -2.22
N ARG A 241 3.45 -6.63 -2.12
CA ARG A 241 4.01 -6.12 -0.86
C ARG A 241 3.26 -4.92 -0.33
N PHE A 242 2.87 -4.01 -1.21
CA PHE A 242 2.05 -2.88 -0.85
C PHE A 242 0.71 -3.35 -0.26
N ASN A 243 0.04 -4.31 -0.91
CA ASN A 243 -1.20 -4.89 -0.40
C ASN A 243 -1.02 -5.62 0.94
N ILE A 244 0.07 -6.37 1.11
CA ILE A 244 0.38 -7.02 2.40
C ILE A 244 0.54 -5.97 3.49
N ILE A 245 1.29 -4.90 3.25
CA ILE A 245 1.54 -3.84 4.25
C ILE A 245 0.26 -3.07 4.57
N SER A 246 -0.54 -2.69 3.56
CA SER A 246 -1.86 -2.09 3.79
C SER A 246 -2.75 -3.03 4.61
N GLY A 247 -2.68 -4.33 4.32
CA GLY A 247 -3.33 -5.40 5.08
C GLY A 247 -2.91 -5.47 6.53
N LEU A 248 -1.60 -5.44 6.80
CA LEU A 248 -1.03 -5.41 8.16
C LEU A 248 -1.50 -4.18 8.93
N ILE A 249 -1.62 -3.04 8.27
CA ILE A 249 -2.11 -1.80 8.90
C ILE A 249 -3.58 -1.94 9.27
N ASN A 250 -4.43 -2.43 8.35
CA ASN A 250 -5.83 -2.69 8.71
C ASN A 250 -5.95 -3.70 9.85
N PHE A 251 -5.15 -4.76 9.80
CA PHE A 251 -5.12 -5.81 10.82
C PHE A 251 -4.70 -5.28 12.20
N LYS A 252 -3.73 -4.35 12.25
CA LYS A 252 -3.31 -3.67 13.49
C LYS A 252 -4.46 -2.93 14.17
N TYR A 253 -5.38 -2.36 13.39
CA TYR A 253 -6.54 -1.62 13.88
C TYR A 253 -7.81 -2.49 13.99
N ALA A 254 -7.69 -3.82 13.85
CA ALA A 254 -8.79 -4.77 13.93
C ALA A 254 -9.97 -4.48 12.96
N PHE A 255 -9.67 -3.93 11.78
CA PHE A 255 -10.63 -3.73 10.69
C PHE A 255 -10.90 -4.98 9.85
#